data_AF-A0A3B5MGL0-F1
#
_entry.id   AF-A0A3B5MGL0-F1
#
_cell.length_a   1.000
_cell.length_b   1.000
_cell.length_c   1.000
_cell.angle_alpha   90.00
_cell.angle_beta   90.00
_cell.angle_gamma   90.00
#
_symmetry.space_group_name_H-M   'P 1'
#
loop_
_entity.id
_entity.type
_entity.pdbx_description
1 polymer ?
#
loop_
_entity_poly.entity_id
_entity_poly.type
_entity_poly.pdbx_seq_one_letter_code
_entity_poly.pdbx_strand_id
1 'polypeptide(L)'
;MSEAIYPAGSVYDWIPKEQEEIKKPPRYVSKFRPAVILEEKLTKDAKKTMGPPKVELPSPDKYLKKHSKHPKPPESKSTRTCTVKKPMVPRRTEKPLMGIQTKRDFLQTTVMFPMKPKATSVDTKKGHKQLLENSGLVPKYVMKKVFSMKRKGILRLFSLHIFLHHVSKLCVLFVESLDECLYW
;
A
#
# COMPACT_ATOMS: atom_id res chain seq x y z
N MET A 1 60.82 -24.66 -26.98
CA MET A 1 59.39 -25.04 -26.96
C MET A 1 58.93 -25.03 -28.42
N SER A 2 58.85 -26.19 -29.07
CA SER A 2 58.48 -26.32 -30.48
C SER A 2 56.96 -26.36 -30.61
N GLU A 3 56.38 -25.43 -31.37
CA GLU A 3 54.95 -25.45 -31.73
C GLU A 3 54.62 -26.69 -32.55
N ALA A 4 53.69 -27.50 -32.06
CA ALA A 4 53.16 -28.64 -32.78
C ALA A 4 52.28 -28.14 -33.93
N ILE A 5 52.75 -28.32 -35.17
CA ILE A 5 51.97 -28.06 -36.38
C ILE A 5 50.97 -29.21 -36.52
N TYR A 6 49.71 -28.97 -36.16
CA TYR A 6 48.64 -29.93 -36.43
C TYR A 6 48.21 -29.81 -37.89
N PRO A 7 48.05 -30.93 -38.62
CA PRO A 7 47.54 -30.90 -40.00
C PRO A 7 46.12 -30.32 -40.03
N ALA A 8 45.79 -29.62 -41.12
CA ALA A 8 44.47 -29.02 -41.32
C ALA A 8 43.41 -30.09 -41.60
N GLY A 9 42.91 -30.73 -40.54
CA GLY A 9 41.78 -31.68 -40.59
C GLY A 9 42.06 -32.94 -39.78
N SER A 10 41.22 -33.18 -38.76
CA SER A 10 41.21 -34.42 -38.00
C SER A 10 40.11 -35.33 -38.52
N VAL A 11 40.32 -36.65 -38.55
CA VAL A 11 39.31 -37.64 -38.99
C VAL A 11 38.01 -37.50 -38.19
N TYR A 12 38.10 -37.06 -36.94
CA TYR A 12 36.95 -36.82 -36.05
C TYR A 12 36.07 -35.64 -36.48
N ASP A 13 36.58 -34.72 -37.31
CA ASP A 13 35.80 -33.60 -37.85
C ASP A 13 34.79 -34.07 -38.92
N TRP A 14 34.99 -35.27 -39.47
CA TRP A 14 34.11 -35.86 -40.48
C TRP A 14 32.96 -36.67 -39.88
N ILE A 15 32.94 -36.87 -38.56
CA ILE A 15 31.83 -37.51 -37.86
C ILE A 15 30.71 -36.46 -37.79
N PRO A 16 29.57 -36.67 -38.47
CA PRO A 16 28.46 -35.73 -38.40
C PRO A 16 28.00 -35.63 -36.95
N LYS A 17 28.06 -34.42 -36.38
CA LYS A 17 27.52 -34.16 -35.05
C LYS A 17 26.00 -34.20 -35.15
N GLU A 18 25.37 -34.95 -34.25
CA GLU A 18 23.92 -34.94 -34.13
C GLU A 18 23.48 -33.51 -33.80
N GLN A 19 22.84 -32.85 -34.76
CA GLN A 19 22.38 -31.48 -34.63
C GLN A 19 21.17 -31.50 -33.68
N GLU A 20 21.35 -31.05 -32.44
CA GLU A 20 20.22 -30.91 -31.52
C GLU A 20 19.20 -29.94 -32.13
N GLU A 21 18.01 -30.43 -32.49
CA GLU A 21 16.94 -29.60 -33.02
C GLU A 21 16.48 -28.61 -31.95
N ILE A 22 16.87 -27.34 -32.09
CA ILE A 22 16.44 -26.27 -31.21
C ILE A 22 14.93 -26.05 -31.42
N LYS A 23 14.12 -26.64 -30.53
CA LYS A 23 12.67 -26.42 -30.51
C LYS A 23 12.39 -24.98 -30.08
N LYS A 24 11.86 -24.19 -31.01
CA LYS A 24 11.47 -22.80 -30.74
C LYS A 24 10.42 -22.77 -29.61
N PRO A 25 10.54 -21.85 -28.64
CA PRO A 25 9.54 -21.72 -27.59
C PRO A 25 8.19 -21.30 -28.19
N PRO A 26 7.07 -21.68 -27.55
CA PRO A 26 5.75 -21.26 -27.98
C PRO A 26 5.63 -19.74 -27.95
N ARG A 27 4.96 -19.18 -28.96
CA ARG A 27 4.68 -17.74 -29.03
C ARG A 27 3.77 -17.32 -27.88
N TYR A 28 4.07 -16.16 -27.28
CA TYR A 28 3.20 -15.55 -26.28
C TYR A 28 1.77 -15.36 -26.82
N VAL A 29 0.79 -15.72 -25.99
CA VAL A 29 -0.63 -15.44 -26.23
C VAL A 29 -1.20 -14.66 -25.04
N SER A 30 -2.02 -13.64 -25.34
CA SER A 30 -2.67 -12.84 -24.30
C SER A 30 -3.61 -13.69 -23.44
N LYS A 31 -3.60 -13.44 -22.13
CA LYS A 31 -4.53 -14.05 -21.16
C LYS A 31 -6.00 -13.78 -21.50
N PHE A 32 -6.28 -12.67 -22.20
CA PHE A 32 -7.63 -12.22 -22.55
C PHE A 32 -8.10 -12.71 -23.93
N ARG A 33 -7.24 -13.41 -24.69
CA ARG A 33 -7.62 -13.99 -25.99
C ARG A 33 -8.95 -14.77 -25.97
N PRO A 34 -9.24 -15.65 -24.98
CA PRO A 34 -10.52 -16.37 -24.96
C PRO A 34 -11.72 -15.43 -24.76
N ALA A 35 -11.59 -14.38 -23.95
CA ALA A 35 -12.67 -13.42 -23.70
C ALA A 35 -13.05 -12.66 -24.97
N VAL A 36 -12.05 -12.17 -25.70
CA VAL A 36 -12.26 -11.46 -26.99
C VAL A 36 -12.97 -12.36 -28.01
N ILE A 37 -12.59 -13.65 -28.11
CA ILE A 37 -13.24 -14.60 -29.02
C ILE A 37 -14.72 -14.80 -28.64
N LEU A 38 -15.05 -14.83 -27.35
CA LEU A 38 -16.44 -14.96 -26.90
C LEU A 38 -17.24 -13.69 -27.21
N GLU A 39 -16.70 -12.51 -26.92
CA GLU A 39 -17.33 -11.22 -27.23
C GLU A 39 -17.60 -11.07 -28.72
N GLU A 40 -16.60 -11.36 -29.57
CA GLU A 40 -16.76 -11.33 -31.02
C GLU A 40 -17.85 -12.29 -31.52
N LYS A 41 -17.98 -13.47 -30.92
CA LYS A 41 -19.02 -14.44 -31.29
C LYS A 41 -20.41 -13.99 -30.84
N LEU A 42 -20.52 -13.36 -29.67
CA LEU A 42 -21.78 -12.85 -29.13
C LEU A 42 -22.30 -11.64 -29.93
N THR A 43 -21.42 -10.79 -30.44
CA THR A 43 -21.83 -9.57 -31.17
C THR A 43 -22.17 -9.83 -32.64
N LYS A 44 -21.79 -10.98 -33.20
CA LYS A 44 -22.07 -11.36 -34.60
C LYS A 44 -23.47 -11.99 -34.73
N ASP A 45 -24.52 -11.16 -34.79
CA ASP A 45 -25.75 -11.63 -35.44
C ASP A 45 -25.45 -11.66 -36.95
N ALA A 46 -25.68 -12.81 -37.60
CA ALA A 46 -25.22 -13.12 -38.96
C ALA A 46 -25.68 -12.13 -40.07
N LYS A 47 -26.54 -11.15 -39.75
CA LYS A 47 -27.27 -10.31 -40.73
C LYS A 47 -27.80 -8.99 -40.15
N LYS A 48 -27.02 -8.28 -39.32
CA LYS A 48 -27.46 -7.01 -38.68
C LYS A 48 -27.77 -5.88 -39.66
N THR A 49 -26.97 -5.72 -40.71
CA THR A 49 -27.04 -4.52 -41.56
C THR A 49 -27.89 -4.72 -42.81
N MET A 50 -27.76 -5.85 -43.50
CA MET A 50 -28.39 -6.07 -44.82
C MET A 50 -29.46 -7.19 -44.84
N GLY A 51 -29.77 -7.79 -43.68
CA GLY A 51 -30.68 -8.94 -43.64
C GLY A 51 -30.12 -10.17 -44.38
N PRO A 52 -30.89 -11.26 -44.48
CA PRO A 52 -30.48 -12.43 -45.24
C PRO A 52 -30.66 -12.18 -46.75
N PRO A 53 -29.74 -12.66 -47.61
CA PRO A 53 -29.76 -12.40 -49.06
C PRO A 53 -30.97 -13.01 -49.78
N LYS A 54 -31.53 -14.10 -49.25
CA LYS A 54 -32.79 -14.69 -49.70
C LYS A 54 -33.58 -15.11 -48.46
N VAL A 55 -34.73 -14.48 -48.24
CA VAL A 55 -35.68 -14.85 -47.18
C VAL A 55 -36.55 -15.98 -47.73
N GLU A 56 -36.47 -17.18 -47.13
CA GLU A 56 -37.40 -18.25 -47.45
C GLU A 56 -38.80 -17.88 -46.92
N LEU A 57 -39.79 -17.91 -47.81
CA LEU A 57 -41.17 -17.65 -47.44
C LEU A 57 -41.72 -18.87 -46.68
N PRO A 58 -42.43 -18.68 -45.55
CA PRO A 58 -43.06 -19.79 -44.86
C PRO A 58 -44.14 -20.42 -45.73
N SER A 59 -44.22 -21.75 -45.75
CA SER A 59 -45.34 -22.46 -46.36
C SER A 59 -46.67 -22.02 -45.69
N PRO A 60 -47.76 -21.86 -46.46
CA PRO A 60 -49.08 -21.47 -45.93
C PRO A 60 -49.61 -22.41 -44.84
N ASP A 61 -49.17 -23.67 -44.83
CA ASP A 61 -49.54 -24.66 -43.80
C ASP A 61 -48.90 -24.36 -42.43
N LYS A 62 -47.80 -23.60 -42.40
CA LYS A 62 -47.04 -23.25 -41.18
C LYS A 62 -47.40 -21.85 -40.68
N TYR A 63 -48.69 -21.57 -40.54
CA TYR A 63 -49.19 -20.31 -39.98
C TYR A 63 -48.99 -20.21 -38.46
N LEU A 64 -48.95 -18.98 -37.94
CA LEU A 64 -48.74 -18.70 -36.53
C LEU A 64 -49.99 -19.07 -35.71
N LYS A 65 -49.83 -20.01 -34.76
CA LYS A 65 -50.91 -20.40 -33.82
C LYS A 65 -50.88 -19.52 -32.56
N LYS A 66 -52.04 -19.40 -31.88
CA LYS A 66 -52.15 -18.69 -30.59
C LYS A 66 -51.13 -19.25 -29.59
N HIS A 67 -50.42 -18.37 -28.87
CA HIS A 67 -49.38 -18.69 -27.88
C HIS A 67 -48.10 -19.39 -28.38
N SER A 68 -47.88 -19.53 -29.69
CA SER A 68 -46.67 -20.19 -30.24
C SER A 68 -45.35 -19.47 -29.94
N LYS A 69 -45.37 -18.14 -29.82
CA LYS A 69 -44.20 -17.30 -29.51
C LYS A 69 -44.07 -16.93 -28.03
N HIS A 70 -45.01 -17.36 -27.19
CA HIS A 70 -44.96 -16.98 -25.79
C HIS A 70 -43.84 -17.76 -25.10
N PRO A 71 -42.87 -17.10 -24.43
CA PRO A 71 -41.87 -17.80 -23.66
C PRO A 71 -42.57 -18.60 -22.55
N LYS A 72 -42.33 -19.91 -22.51
CA LYS A 72 -42.82 -20.74 -21.40
C LYS A 72 -41.96 -20.41 -20.18
N PRO A 73 -42.55 -20.01 -19.05
CA PRO A 73 -41.78 -19.77 -17.84
C PRO A 73 -41.10 -21.09 -17.42
N PRO A 74 -39.85 -21.03 -16.93
CA PRO A 74 -39.21 -22.22 -16.37
C PRO A 74 -40.03 -22.72 -15.18
N GLU A 75 -40.25 -24.03 -15.11
CA GLU A 75 -40.82 -24.67 -13.92
C GLU A 75 -39.89 -24.37 -12.73
N SER A 76 -40.45 -23.76 -11.69
CA SER A 76 -39.72 -23.10 -10.61
C SER A 76 -38.92 -24.10 -9.75
N LYS A 77 -37.68 -24.39 -10.15
CA LYS A 77 -36.69 -24.99 -9.26
C LYS A 77 -35.89 -23.85 -8.62
N SER A 78 -36.37 -23.36 -7.47
CA SER A 78 -35.68 -22.34 -6.68
C SER A 78 -34.38 -22.91 -6.10
N THR A 79 -33.25 -22.67 -6.77
CA THR A 79 -31.90 -23.03 -6.28
C THR A 79 -31.17 -21.86 -5.61
N ARG A 80 -31.90 -20.87 -5.09
CA ARG A 80 -31.29 -19.76 -4.33
C ARG A 80 -31.87 -19.68 -2.93
N THR A 81 -31.33 -20.50 -2.04
CA THR A 81 -31.44 -20.24 -0.61
C THR A 81 -30.49 -19.07 -0.28
N CYS A 82 -31.07 -17.90 -0.04
CA CYS A 82 -30.32 -16.76 0.48
C CYS A 82 -29.66 -17.20 1.80
N THR A 83 -28.33 -17.28 1.83
CA THR A 83 -27.55 -17.85 2.94
C THR A 83 -27.56 -17.00 4.20
N VAL A 84 -27.99 -15.74 4.08
CA VAL A 84 -28.09 -14.80 5.20
C VAL A 84 -29.55 -14.55 5.53
N LYS A 85 -30.10 -15.38 6.44
CA LYS A 85 -31.41 -15.12 7.05
C LYS A 85 -31.21 -14.12 8.19
N LYS A 86 -31.90 -12.98 8.13
CA LYS A 86 -32.03 -12.08 9.29
C LYS A 86 -32.69 -12.87 10.44
N PRO A 87 -32.29 -12.64 11.71
CA PRO A 87 -32.94 -13.29 12.84
C PRO A 87 -34.43 -12.98 12.86
N MET A 88 -35.22 -13.92 13.36
CA MET A 88 -36.67 -13.76 13.51
C MET A 88 -36.96 -12.60 14.45
N VAL A 89 -37.95 -11.78 14.11
CA VAL A 89 -38.42 -10.69 14.97
C VAL A 89 -38.98 -11.29 16.27
N PRO A 90 -38.63 -10.75 17.46
CA PRO A 90 -39.19 -11.20 18.74
C PRO A 90 -40.72 -11.21 18.73
N ARG A 91 -41.33 -12.17 19.43
CA ARG A 91 -42.80 -12.29 19.48
C ARG A 91 -43.38 -11.23 20.41
N ARG A 92 -44.62 -10.78 20.14
CA ARG A 92 -45.33 -9.82 21.02
C ARG A 92 -45.51 -10.30 22.46
N THR A 93 -45.53 -11.61 22.68
CA THR A 93 -45.66 -12.24 24.01
C THR A 93 -44.34 -12.19 24.81
N GLU A 94 -43.21 -12.03 24.12
CA GLU A 94 -41.89 -11.98 24.74
C GLU A 94 -41.68 -10.59 25.35
N LYS A 95 -41.75 -10.52 26.68
CA LYS A 95 -41.42 -9.29 27.41
C LYS A 95 -39.89 -9.19 27.44
N PRO A 96 -39.27 -8.15 26.87
CA PRO A 96 -37.84 -7.96 27.02
C PRO A 96 -37.50 -7.85 28.51
N LEU A 97 -36.26 -8.19 28.88
CA LEU A 97 -35.74 -7.96 30.23
C LEU A 97 -35.73 -6.44 30.49
N MET A 98 -36.85 -5.92 30.96
CA MET A 98 -37.09 -4.50 31.23
C MET A 98 -36.33 -4.09 32.49
N GLY A 99 -35.01 -3.97 32.36
CA GLY A 99 -34.12 -3.67 33.47
C GLY A 99 -34.04 -4.83 34.46
N ILE A 100 -32.83 -5.25 34.79
CA ILE A 100 -32.65 -6.14 35.94
C ILE A 100 -33.00 -5.29 37.16
N GLN A 101 -34.21 -5.44 37.69
CA GLN A 101 -34.59 -4.86 38.97
C GLN A 101 -33.89 -5.66 40.07
N THR A 102 -32.57 -5.47 40.18
CA THR A 102 -31.82 -5.98 41.33
C THR A 102 -32.32 -5.25 42.56
N LYS A 103 -32.62 -5.96 43.65
CA LYS A 103 -32.77 -5.39 45.01
C LYS A 103 -31.44 -4.84 45.56
N ARG A 104 -30.68 -4.12 44.75
CA ARG A 104 -29.44 -3.48 45.17
C ARG A 104 -29.75 -2.04 45.52
N ASP A 105 -29.50 -1.69 46.77
CA ASP A 105 -29.66 -0.33 47.28
C ASP A 105 -28.52 0.55 46.73
N PHE A 106 -28.82 1.34 45.69
CA PHE A 106 -27.85 2.26 45.06
C PHE A 106 -27.32 3.33 46.04
N LEU A 107 -28.04 3.59 47.14
CA LEU A 107 -27.68 4.57 48.17
C LEU A 107 -26.56 4.07 49.11
N GLN A 108 -26.44 2.76 49.31
CA GLN A 108 -25.43 2.21 50.22
C GLN A 108 -24.05 2.07 49.56
N THR A 109 -24.02 1.87 48.23
CA THR A 109 -22.75 1.71 47.50
C THR A 109 -21.99 3.04 47.38
N THR A 110 -22.67 4.18 47.48
CA THR A 110 -22.06 5.52 47.40
C THR A 110 -21.35 5.97 48.68
N VAL A 111 -21.50 5.26 49.81
CA VAL A 111 -20.80 5.60 51.07
C VAL A 111 -19.29 5.29 50.97
N MET A 112 -18.88 4.47 50.00
CA MET A 112 -17.48 4.39 49.59
C MET A 112 -17.15 5.57 48.67
N PHE A 113 -16.63 6.63 49.28
CA PHE A 113 -16.00 7.81 48.68
C PHE A 113 -15.64 7.65 47.19
N PRO A 114 -16.14 8.51 46.28
CA PRO A 114 -15.60 8.57 44.93
C PRO A 114 -14.17 9.09 45.02
N MET A 115 -13.18 8.18 45.03
CA MET A 115 -11.79 8.57 44.86
C MET A 115 -11.69 9.27 43.50
N LYS A 116 -11.26 10.53 43.49
CA LYS A 116 -11.10 11.29 42.25
C LYS A 116 -10.22 10.47 41.29
N PRO A 117 -10.71 10.13 40.09
CA PRO A 117 -9.91 9.35 39.15
C PRO A 117 -8.65 10.14 38.79
N LYS A 118 -7.48 9.48 38.82
CA LYS A 118 -6.21 10.10 38.42
C LYS A 118 -6.31 10.48 36.94
N ALA A 119 -5.99 11.74 36.61
CA ALA A 119 -5.96 12.22 35.23
C ALA A 119 -5.00 11.36 34.41
N THR A 120 -5.55 10.58 33.47
CA THR A 120 -4.82 9.59 32.69
C THR A 120 -5.30 9.69 31.25
N SER A 121 -4.38 9.94 30.32
CA SER A 121 -4.69 9.97 28.89
C SER A 121 -4.66 8.54 28.34
N VAL A 122 -5.65 8.21 27.51
CA VAL A 122 -5.75 6.90 26.85
C VAL A 122 -6.21 7.11 25.41
N ASP A 123 -5.39 6.69 24.44
CA ASP A 123 -5.66 6.94 23.01
C ASP A 123 -6.78 6.04 22.45
N THR A 124 -6.98 4.83 23.01
CA THR A 124 -7.98 3.87 22.54
C THR A 124 -8.65 3.12 23.69
N LYS A 125 -9.85 2.54 23.47
CA LYS A 125 -10.66 1.88 24.51
C LYS A 125 -9.95 0.73 25.28
N LYS A 126 -8.88 0.16 24.72
CA LYS A 126 -8.00 -0.86 25.35
C LYS A 126 -6.52 -0.47 25.29
N GLY A 127 -6.23 0.79 24.99
CA GLY A 127 -4.89 1.27 24.71
C GLY A 127 -4.02 1.44 25.95
N HIS A 128 -2.76 1.78 25.69
CA HIS A 128 -1.80 2.14 26.72
C HIS A 128 -2.30 3.37 27.49
N LYS A 129 -2.18 3.33 28.82
CA LYS A 129 -2.59 4.43 29.70
C LYS A 129 -1.36 5.23 30.10
N GLN A 130 -1.34 6.52 29.77
CA GLN A 130 -0.29 7.43 30.21
C GLN A 130 -0.84 8.31 31.34
N LEU A 131 -0.25 8.19 32.53
CA LEU A 131 -0.57 9.07 33.65
C LEU A 131 -0.21 10.50 33.26
N LEU A 132 -1.18 11.42 33.35
CA LEU A 132 -0.94 12.81 33.03
C LEU A 132 -0.24 13.44 34.24
N GLU A 133 1.07 13.61 34.12
CA GLU A 133 1.84 14.43 35.06
C GLU A 133 1.24 15.84 35.10
N ASN A 134 1.23 16.48 36.28
CA ASN A 134 0.68 17.82 36.47
C ASN A 134 1.52 18.87 35.73
N SER A 135 1.42 18.92 34.39
CA SER A 135 2.03 19.93 33.54
C SER A 135 1.11 21.15 33.51
N GLY A 136 0.94 21.76 34.68
CA GLY A 136 0.49 23.15 34.77
C GLY A 136 1.67 24.11 34.52
N LEU A 137 1.38 25.40 34.69
CA LEU A 137 2.23 26.60 34.59
C LEU A 137 3.47 26.62 35.52
N VAL A 138 4.04 25.46 35.84
CA VAL A 138 5.23 25.31 36.68
C VAL A 138 6.41 25.00 35.76
N PRO A 139 7.33 25.96 35.57
CA PRO A 139 8.45 25.77 34.67
C PRO A 139 9.48 24.78 35.24
N LYS A 140 9.26 23.47 34.99
CA LYS A 140 10.16 22.37 35.39
C LYS A 140 11.57 22.48 34.82
N TYR A 141 11.72 23.14 33.66
CA TYR A 141 12.97 23.16 32.91
C TYR A 141 13.63 24.54 32.80
N VAL A 142 12.95 25.62 33.23
CA VAL A 142 13.50 26.99 33.11
C VAL A 142 14.58 27.25 34.17
N MET A 143 14.46 26.65 35.36
CA MET A 143 15.44 26.80 36.44
C MET A 143 16.64 25.83 36.34
N LYS A 144 16.88 25.19 35.18
CA LYS A 144 17.99 24.26 35.02
C LYS A 144 19.30 25.05 34.82
N LYS A 145 20.13 25.15 35.87
CA LYS A 145 21.42 25.89 35.96
C LYS A 145 22.44 25.63 34.83
N VAL A 146 22.25 24.60 34.00
CA VAL A 146 23.22 24.13 33.01
C VAL A 146 23.27 25.00 31.74
N PHE A 147 22.22 25.78 31.45
CA PHE A 147 22.16 26.57 30.21
C PHE A 147 23.09 27.79 30.17
N SER A 148 23.58 28.26 31.32
CA SER A 148 24.43 29.45 31.43
C SER A 148 25.94 29.18 31.33
N MET A 149 26.39 27.92 31.47
CA MET A 149 27.83 27.59 31.39
C MET A 149 28.36 27.48 29.95
N LYS A 150 27.53 27.13 28.96
CA LYS A 150 27.99 26.90 27.57
C LYS A 150 28.41 28.17 26.81
N ARG A 151 27.97 29.37 27.21
CA ARG A 151 28.26 30.60 26.44
C ARG A 151 29.60 31.27 26.78
N LYS A 152 30.19 30.99 27.93
CA LYS A 152 31.44 31.67 28.36
C LYS A 152 32.70 31.10 27.69
N GLY A 153 32.69 29.83 27.29
CA GLY A 153 33.84 29.17 26.64
C GLY A 153 33.96 29.46 25.14
N ILE A 154 32.84 29.58 24.44
CA ILE A 154 32.83 29.78 22.98
C ILE A 154 33.45 31.14 22.59
N LEU A 155 33.13 32.22 23.32
CA LEU A 155 33.60 33.58 22.98
C LEU A 155 35.12 33.79 23.16
N ARG A 156 35.79 32.99 24.02
CA ARG A 156 37.25 33.09 24.18
C ARG A 156 38.02 32.42 23.05
N LEU A 157 37.48 31.33 22.48
CA LEU A 157 38.11 30.61 21.37
C LEU A 157 38.08 31.41 20.07
N PHE A 158 37.00 32.15 19.82
CA PHE A 158 36.90 33.01 18.62
C PHE A 158 37.86 34.21 18.68
N SER A 159 38.08 34.82 19.85
CA SER A 159 38.98 35.97 19.97
C SER A 159 40.46 35.60 19.76
N LEU A 160 40.91 34.46 20.29
CA LEU A 160 42.28 33.96 20.10
C LEU A 160 42.58 33.60 18.64
N HIS A 161 41.63 33.00 17.93
CA HIS A 161 41.80 32.64 16.52
C HIS A 161 41.91 33.88 15.63
N ILE A 162 41.16 34.94 15.92
CA ILE A 162 41.25 36.22 15.20
C ILE A 162 42.61 36.89 15.46
N PHE A 163 43.09 36.89 16.70
CA PHE A 163 44.40 37.46 17.05
C PHE A 163 45.56 36.73 16.35
N LEU A 164 45.57 35.40 16.35
CA LEU A 164 46.62 34.62 15.68
C LEU A 164 46.66 34.90 14.17
N HIS A 165 45.50 35.08 13.55
CA HIS A 165 45.37 35.30 12.12
C HIS A 165 45.77 36.73 11.69
N HIS A 166 45.72 37.69 12.62
CA HIS A 166 46.13 39.07 12.37
C HIS A 166 47.64 39.25 12.55
N VAL A 167 48.23 38.57 13.54
CA VAL A 167 49.69 38.57 13.76
C VAL A 167 50.43 37.88 12.60
N SER A 168 49.89 36.77 12.08
CA SER A 168 50.48 36.08 10.92
C SER A 168 50.46 36.95 9.65
N LYS A 169 49.36 37.68 9.39
CA LYS A 169 49.27 38.60 8.25
C LYS A 169 50.21 39.80 8.34
N LEU A 170 50.38 40.37 9.54
CA LEU A 170 51.35 41.46 9.76
C LEU A 170 52.79 40.99 9.54
N CYS A 171 53.12 39.75 9.88
CA CYS A 171 54.45 39.19 9.68
C CYS A 171 54.80 39.03 8.20
N VAL A 172 53.85 38.62 7.36
CA VAL A 172 54.05 38.48 5.90
C VAL A 172 54.29 39.83 5.22
N LEU A 173 53.51 40.85 5.59
CA LEU A 173 53.67 42.21 5.02
C LEU A 173 55.00 42.87 5.44
N PHE A 174 55.56 42.52 6.60
CA PHE A 174 56.85 43.06 7.03
C PHE A 174 58.03 42.43 6.27
N VAL A 175 57.92 41.18 5.85
CA VAL A 175 58.95 40.52 5.01
C VAL A 175 58.91 41.06 3.58
N GLU A 176 57.72 41.23 2.99
CA GLU A 176 57.59 41.81 1.64
C GLU A 176 58.08 43.27 1.57
N SER A 177 57.97 44.04 2.67
CA SER A 177 58.45 45.43 2.68
C SER A 177 59.98 45.55 2.81
N LEU A 178 60.70 44.51 3.24
CA LEU A 178 62.16 44.52 3.34
C LEU A 178 62.84 44.09 2.03
N ASP A 179 62.16 43.30 1.20
CA ASP A 179 62.68 42.87 -0.10
C ASP A 179 62.63 44.00 -1.15
N GLU A 180 61.75 45.01 -1.00
CA GLU A 180 61.72 46.21 -1.86
C GLU A 180 62.84 47.23 -1.56
N CYS A 181 63.51 47.14 -0.41
CA CYS A 181 64.61 48.05 -0.02
C CYS A 181 65.99 47.62 -0.53
N LEU A 182 66.14 46.46 -1.18
CA LEU A 182 67.42 45.92 -1.64
C LEU A 182 67.69 46.11 -3.15
N TYR A 183 66.83 46.85 -3.85
CA TYR A 183 66.95 47.13 -5.29
C TYR A 183 67.03 48.63 -5.65
N TRP A 184 67.48 49.48 -4.73
CA TRP A 184 67.95 50.86 -5.00
C TRP A 184 69.18 51.21 -4.17
#